data_AF-A0A3N5WQP2-F1
#
_entry.id   AF-A0A3N5WQP2-F1
#
_cell.length_a   1.000
_cell.length_b   1.000
_cell.length_c   1.000
_cell.angle_alpha   90.00
_cell.angle_beta   90.00
_cell.angle_gamma   90.00
#
_symmetry.space_group_name_H-M   'P 1'
#
loop_
_entity.id
_entity.type
_entity.pdbx_description
1 polymer ?
#
loop_
_entity_poly.entity_id
_entity_poly.type
_entity_poly.pdbx_seq_one_letter_code
_entity_poly.pdbx_strand_id
1 'polypeptide(L)' 'MREITYKAAIAEALAEEMERDPSVILLGEDLTPGGIFGVTEGLAGRFGEDRVIDMPIAE' A
#
# COMPACT_ATOMS: atom_id res chain seq x y z
N MET A 1 2.69 6.19 -24.20
CA MET A 1 2.06 5.76 -22.93
C MET A 1 2.95 4.71 -22.31
N ARG A 2 3.16 4.71 -21.00
CA ARG A 2 3.95 3.67 -20.33
C ARG A 2 3.07 2.43 -20.13
N GLU A 3 3.56 1.26 -20.51
CA GLU A 3 2.88 -0.01 -20.24
C GLU A 3 3.35 -0.61 -18.91
N ILE A 4 2.40 -0.85 -18.01
CA ILE A 4 2.63 -1.47 -16.70
C ILE A 4 1.45 -2.39 -16.36
N THR A 5 1.68 -3.30 -15.41
CA THR A 5 0.61 -4.15 -14.89
C THR A 5 -0.36 -3.32 -14.02
N TYR A 6 -1.60 -3.78 -13.87
CA TYR A 6 -2.54 -3.16 -12.91
C TYR A 6 -1.99 -3.15 -11.49
N LYS A 7 -1.29 -4.22 -11.08
CA LYS A 7 -0.60 -4.27 -9.77
C LYS A 7 0.33 -3.07 -9.59
N ALA A 8 1.21 -2.83 -10.57
CA ALA A 8 2.15 -1.73 -10.53
C ALA A 8 1.45 -0.38 -10.55
N ALA A 9 0.41 -0.22 -11.36
CA ALA A 9 -0.36 1.03 -11.44
C ALA A 9 -1.02 1.38 -10.10
N ILE A 10 -1.61 0.40 -9.41
CA ILE A 10 -2.21 0.60 -8.09
C ILE A 10 -1.13 0.91 -7.05
N ALA A 11 -0.03 0.15 -7.03
CA ALA A 11 1.08 0.38 -6.09
C ALA A 11 1.66 1.80 -6.21
N GLU A 12 1.85 2.28 -7.44
CA GLU A 12 2.32 3.64 -7.70
C GLU A 12 1.31 4.69 -7.24
N ALA A 13 0.02 4.54 -7.58
CA ALA A 13 -1.00 5.49 -7.16
C ALA A 13 -1.11 5.58 -5.62
N LEU A 14 -1.05 4.45 -4.92
CA LEU A 14 -1.05 4.42 -3.45
C LEU A 14 0.18 5.15 -2.88
N ALA A 15 1.36 4.87 -3.43
CA ALA A 15 2.58 5.53 -2.97
C ALA A 15 2.56 7.04 -3.24
N GLU A 16 2.10 7.47 -4.42
CA GLU A 16 1.99 8.89 -4.78
C GLU A 16 1.06 9.64 -3.83
N GLU A 17 -0.11 9.09 -3.51
CA GLU A 17 -1.04 9.74 -2.58
C GLU A 17 -0.54 9.73 -1.13
N MET A 18 0.13 8.65 -0.69
CA MET A 18 0.73 8.60 0.66
C MET A 18 1.91 9.58 0.83
N GLU A 19 2.66 9.88 -0.24
CA GLU A 19 3.68 10.92 -0.27
C GLU A 19 3.10 12.32 -0.27
N ARG A 20 2.03 12.51 -1.06
CA ARG A 20 1.37 13.80 -1.24
C ARG A 20 0.64 14.25 0.03
N ASP A 21 0.02 13.33 0.75
CA ASP A 21 -0.80 13.62 1.92
C ASP A 21 -0.41 12.72 3.11
N PRO A 22 0.15 13.29 4.20
CA PRO A 22 0.53 12.52 5.38
C PRO A 22 -0.65 11.92 6.15
N SER A 23 -1.89 12.34 5.87
CA SER A 23 -3.09 11.80 6.51
C SER A 23 -3.62 10.51 5.86
N VAL A 24 -3.15 10.15 4.66
CA VAL A 24 -3.51 8.89 4.00
C VAL A 24 -2.85 7.72 4.72
N ILE A 25 -3.64 6.71 5.09
CA ILE A 25 -3.16 5.47 5.69
C ILE A 25 -3.78 4.28 4.95
N LEU A 26 -3.08 3.14 4.97
CA LEU A 26 -3.58 1.87 4.46
C LEU A 26 -3.97 0.99 5.66
N LEU A 27 -5.22 0.55 5.68
CA LEU A 27 -5.77 -0.38 6.67
C LEU A 27 -6.33 -1.59 5.92
N GLY A 28 -5.99 -2.79 6.37
CA GLY A 28 -6.51 -4.00 5.75
C GLY A 28 -5.80 -5.26 6.23
N GLU A 29 -6.20 -6.39 5.68
CA GLU A 29 -5.61 -7.69 5.96
C GLU A 29 -4.40 -7.96 5.07
N ASP A 30 -3.36 -8.57 5.63
CA ASP A 30 -2.14 -9.01 4.96
C ASP A 30 -1.39 -7.91 4.18
N LEU A 31 -1.52 -6.63 4.55
CA LEU A 31 -0.83 -5.51 3.89
C LEU A 31 0.69 -5.63 3.97
N THR A 32 1.23 -6.20 5.05
CA THR A 32 2.67 -6.43 5.20
C THR A 32 3.05 -7.91 5.04
N PRO A 33 4.16 -8.23 4.35
CA PRO A 33 5.12 -7.32 3.71
C PRO A 33 4.69 -6.77 2.35
N GLY A 34 3.49 -7.10 1.83
CA GLY A 34 3.06 -6.55 0.55
C GLY A 34 1.67 -6.88 0.01
N GLY A 35 0.74 -7.40 0.81
CA GLY A 35 -0.56 -7.84 0.30
C GLY A 35 -0.48 -9.22 -0.36
N ILE A 36 -1.60 -9.95 -0.38
CA ILE A 36 -1.73 -11.24 -1.07
C ILE A 36 -1.33 -11.14 -2.56
N PHE A 37 -1.57 -9.97 -3.18
CA PHE A 37 -1.23 -9.72 -4.58
C PHE A 37 0.08 -8.95 -4.79
N GLY A 38 0.82 -8.58 -3.74
CA GLY A 38 2.06 -7.82 -3.86
C GLY A 38 1.86 -6.33 -4.25
N VAL A 39 0.69 -5.75 -3.93
CA VAL A 39 0.36 -4.35 -4.27
C VAL A 39 1.00 -3.37 -3.30
N THR A 40 1.09 -3.73 -2.03
CA THR A 40 1.62 -2.86 -0.95
C THR A 40 3.07 -3.19 -0.60
N GLU A 41 3.76 -3.94 -1.47
CA GLU A 41 5.14 -4.38 -1.28
C GLU A 41 6.07 -3.18 -1.02
N GLY A 42 6.78 -3.20 0.11
CA GLY A 42 7.72 -2.15 0.50
C GLY A 42 7.08 -0.86 1.02
N LEU A 43 5.75 -0.71 1.00
CA LEU A 43 5.09 0.52 1.47
C LEU A 43 5.24 0.71 2.99
N ALA A 44 5.14 -0.36 3.78
CA ALA A 44 5.38 -0.29 5.23
C ALA A 44 6.81 0.16 5.56
N GLY A 45 7.81 -0.33 4.83
CA GLY A 45 9.20 0.10 5.01
C GLY A 45 9.45 1.56 4.58
N ARG A 46 8.66 2.08 3.62
CA ARG A 46 8.78 3.46 3.12
C ARG A 46 8.02 4.47 3.99
N PHE A 47 6.84 4.11 4.48
CA PHE A 47 5.91 5.04 5.13
C PHE A 47 5.72 4.80 6.63
N GLY A 48 6.22 3.70 7.17
CA GLY A 48 6.07 3.31 8.57
C GLY A 48 4.88 2.37 8.80
N GLU A 49 5.02 1.52 9.83
CA GLU A 49 3.97 0.59 10.29
C GLU A 49 2.77 1.32 10.94
N ASP A 50 2.90 2.61 11.25
CA ASP A 50 1.82 3.48 11.71
C ASP A 50 0.92 3.98 10.57
N ARG A 51 1.35 3.83 9.30
CA ARG A 51 0.59 4.25 8.12
C ARG A 51 0.23 3.11 7.17
N VAL A 52 0.79 1.93 7.37
CA VAL A 52 0.43 0.68 6.68
C VAL A 52 0.18 -0.37 7.75
N ILE A 53 -1.10 -0.56 8.10
CA ILE A 53 -1.49 -1.25 9.33
C ILE A 53 -2.28 -2.52 8.98
N ASP A 54 -1.75 -3.66 9.40
CA ASP A 54 -2.47 -4.94 9.34
C ASP A 54 -3.61 -4.98 10.36
N MET A 55 -4.79 -5.37 9.89
CA MET A 55 -6.02 -5.45 10.69
C MET A 55 -6.45 -6.92 10.89
N PRO A 56 -7.13 -7.24 12.01
CA PRO A 56 -7.79 -8.54 12.14
C PRO A 56 -8.83 -8.77 11.05
N ILE A 57 -9.13 -10.05 10.78
CA ILE A 57 -10.15 -10.44 9.82
C ILE A 57 -11.54 -10.06 10.35
N ALA A 58 -12.09 -8.96 9.83
CA ALA A 58 -13.35 -8.36 10.26
C ALA A 58 -13.84 -7.26 9.29
N GLU A 59 -14.42 -7.66 8.16
CA GLU A 59 -14.91 -6.75 7.12
C GLU A 59 -16.28 -6.08 7.40
#